data_AF-A0AAW0YC46-F1
#
_entry.id   AF-A0AAW0YC46-F1
#
_cell.length_a   1.000
_cell.length_b   1.000
_cell.length_c   1.000
_cell.angle_alpha   90.00
_cell.angle_beta   90.00
_cell.angle_gamma   90.00
#
_symmetry.space_group_name_H-M   'P 1'
#
loop_
_entity.id
_entity.type
_entity.pdbx_description
1 polymer ?
#
loop_
_entity_poly.entity_id
_entity_poly.type
_entity_poly.pdbx_seq_one_letter_code
_entity_poly.pdbx_strand_id
1 'polypeptide(L)'
;MFKGDRPYWWIGETSLYNDETRPELRQFTNTCESGPGTPSGHLMLNVALFYVATKGISKLFIQKSTKLSLCQKSILSAVVYTGFLLWIGVIFISRLYIQAHFIHQNILGVIIGLGLSSDQRYVVLNAPRNFIRTILTIKGGILIGKMAAMIQANLPTDDMVLFLALSFGLNIALPFIIIALLPHFLLTVYYGN
;
A
#
# COMPACT_ATOMS: atom_id res chain seq x y z
N MET A 1 -1.77 -21.81 8.65
CA MET A 1 -1.77 -20.91 7.47
C MET A 1 -2.47 -19.55 7.71
N PHE A 2 -3.40 -19.40 8.67
CA PHE A 2 -4.33 -18.25 8.72
C PHE A 2 -4.00 -17.13 9.73
N LYS A 3 -3.07 -17.32 10.67
CA LYS A 3 -2.83 -16.34 11.77
C LYS A 3 -1.66 -15.36 11.52
N GLY A 4 -1.25 -15.19 10.25
CA GLY A 4 -0.09 -14.37 9.89
C GLY A 4 1.17 -15.17 9.51
N ASP A 5 1.03 -16.49 9.35
CA ASP A 5 2.09 -17.37 8.88
C ASP A 5 2.64 -16.88 7.54
N ARG A 6 3.94 -17.07 7.34
CA ARG A 6 4.63 -16.72 6.10
C ARG A 6 5.07 -17.98 5.38
N PRO A 7 4.99 -18.04 4.04
CA PRO A 7 5.35 -19.23 3.28
C PRO A 7 6.72 -19.82 3.65
N TYR A 8 7.73 -18.96 3.86
CA TYR A 8 9.08 -19.39 4.21
C TYR A 8 9.14 -20.22 5.50
N TRP A 9 8.47 -19.79 6.57
CA TRP A 9 8.46 -20.48 7.86
C TRP A 9 7.47 -21.64 7.89
N TRP A 10 6.29 -21.43 7.29
CA TRP A 10 5.20 -22.41 7.29
C TRP A 10 5.59 -23.75 6.65
N ILE A 11 6.54 -23.76 5.70
CA ILE A 11 6.95 -25.01 5.04
C ILE A 11 7.65 -26.00 5.98
N GLY A 12 8.30 -25.49 7.03
CA GLY A 12 8.95 -26.32 8.05
C GLY A 12 7.95 -26.89 9.06
N GLU A 13 6.79 -26.25 9.20
CA GLU A 13 5.77 -26.58 10.19
C GLU A 13 4.65 -27.46 9.64
N THR A 14 4.42 -27.42 8.32
CA THR A 14 3.33 -28.14 7.68
C THR A 14 3.61 -29.63 7.55
N SER A 15 2.59 -30.46 7.79
CA SER A 15 2.66 -31.92 7.58
C SER A 15 2.47 -32.33 6.11
N LEU A 16 2.31 -31.35 5.20
CA LEU A 16 2.11 -31.61 3.77
C LEU A 16 3.37 -32.14 3.06
N TYR A 17 4.54 -31.84 3.61
CA TYR A 17 5.82 -32.30 3.06
C TYR A 17 6.53 -33.18 4.08
N ASN A 18 7.08 -34.30 3.62
CA ASN A 18 8.06 -35.08 4.38
C ASN A 18 9.48 -34.54 4.09
N ASP A 19 10.49 -35.08 4.77
CA ASP A 19 11.86 -34.59 4.64
C ASP A 19 12.45 -34.77 3.23
N GLU A 20 11.90 -35.68 2.43
CA GLU A 20 12.34 -35.93 1.05
C GLU A 20 11.63 -35.02 0.01
N THR A 21 10.41 -34.56 0.32
CA THR A 21 9.57 -33.76 -0.61
C THR A 21 9.54 -32.28 -0.27
N ARG A 22 10.08 -31.88 0.88
CA ARG A 22 10.13 -30.48 1.31
C ARG A 22 10.99 -29.69 0.33
N PRO A 23 10.47 -28.63 -0.31
CA PRO A 23 11.26 -27.86 -1.25
C PRO A 23 12.31 -27.03 -0.51
N GLU A 24 13.50 -26.95 -1.08
CA GLU A 24 14.57 -26.10 -0.55
C GLU A 24 14.26 -24.63 -0.84
N LEU A 25 14.11 -23.84 0.23
CA LEU A 25 13.78 -22.43 0.13
C LEU A 25 15.03 -21.57 0.32
N ARG A 26 15.26 -20.67 -0.63
CA ARG A 26 16.28 -19.62 -0.48
C ARG A 26 15.76 -18.51 0.43
N GLN A 27 16.49 -18.23 1.50
CA GLN A 27 16.28 -17.05 2.33
C GLN A 27 16.90 -15.82 1.67
N PHE A 28 16.13 -14.74 1.57
CA PHE A 28 16.63 -13.42 1.20
C PHE A 28 16.68 -12.52 2.43
N THR A 29 17.47 -11.44 2.38
CA THR A 29 17.52 -10.44 3.47
C THR A 29 16.14 -9.87 3.79
N ASN A 30 15.27 -9.77 2.79
CA ASN A 30 13.91 -9.24 2.93
C ASN A 30 12.86 -10.32 3.24
N THR A 31 13.24 -11.60 3.40
CA THR A 31 12.32 -12.68 3.77
C THR A 31 11.85 -12.54 5.22
N CYS A 32 12.70 -12.03 6.10
CA CYS A 32 12.41 -11.87 7.54
C CYS A 32 11.78 -10.51 7.85
N GLU A 33 10.58 -10.25 7.34
CA GLU A 33 9.88 -9.04 7.73
C GLU A 33 9.30 -9.17 9.15
N SER A 34 9.46 -8.11 9.95
CA SER A 34 9.05 -8.04 11.35
C SER A 34 7.57 -7.71 11.57
N GLY A 35 6.81 -7.43 10.51
CA GLY A 35 5.36 -7.20 10.58
C GLY A 35 4.53 -8.49 10.53
N PRO A 36 3.21 -8.42 10.71
CA PRO A 36 2.34 -9.58 10.55
C PRO A 36 2.23 -10.02 9.07
N GLY A 37 2.05 -11.32 8.83
CA GLY A 37 1.87 -11.83 7.47
C GLY A 37 0.50 -11.50 6.83
N THR A 38 -0.53 -11.15 7.62
CA THR A 38 -1.91 -10.93 7.09
C THR A 38 -2.52 -9.64 7.63
N PRO A 39 -3.13 -8.79 6.77
CA PRO A 39 -2.99 -8.74 5.31
C PRO A 39 -1.61 -8.20 4.88
N SER A 40 -1.29 -8.27 3.59
CA SER A 40 -0.04 -7.64 3.10
C SER A 40 -0.13 -6.10 3.16
N GLY A 41 0.55 -5.51 4.15
CA GLY A 41 0.66 -4.05 4.32
C GLY A 41 1.30 -3.36 3.11
N HIS A 42 2.24 -4.04 2.43
CA HIS A 42 2.85 -3.55 1.20
C HIS A 42 1.83 -3.33 0.09
N LEU A 43 0.97 -4.32 -0.16
CA LEU A 43 -0.08 -4.20 -1.19
C LEU A 43 -1.13 -3.19 -0.75
N MET A 44 -1.55 -3.21 0.51
CA MET A 44 -2.54 -2.29 1.04
C MET A 44 -2.13 -0.82 0.88
N LEU A 45 -0.90 -0.48 1.29
CA LEU A 45 -0.37 0.87 1.15
C LEU A 45 -0.24 1.30 -0.31
N ASN A 46 0.34 0.45 -1.16
CA ASN A 46 0.57 0.79 -2.56
C ASN A 46 -0.74 0.93 -3.33
N VAL A 47 -1.69 0.01 -3.14
CA VAL A 47 -3.01 0.12 -3.76
C VAL A 47 -3.70 1.40 -3.31
N ALA A 48 -3.71 1.70 -2.02
CA ALA A 48 -4.35 2.91 -1.49
C ALA A 48 -3.76 4.18 -2.11
N LEU A 49 -2.42 4.30 -2.14
CA LEU A 49 -1.73 5.48 -2.66
C LEU A 49 -1.86 5.62 -4.18
N PHE A 50 -1.49 4.58 -4.91
CA PHE A 50 -1.38 4.65 -6.36
C PHE A 50 -2.75 4.61 -7.05
N TYR A 51 -3.79 4.03 -6.43
CA TYR A 51 -5.14 4.14 -6.99
C TYR A 51 -5.64 5.59 -6.95
N VAL A 52 -5.44 6.28 -5.82
CA VAL A 52 -5.82 7.70 -5.68
C VAL A 52 -5.01 8.58 -6.63
N ALA A 53 -3.71 8.32 -6.80
CA ALA A 53 -2.87 9.02 -7.76
C ALA A 53 -3.35 8.80 -9.21
N THR A 54 -3.58 7.54 -9.60
CA THR A 54 -4.08 7.13 -10.92
C THR A 54 -5.41 7.80 -11.25
N LYS A 55 -6.38 7.71 -10.33
CA LYS A 55 -7.71 8.32 -10.51
C LYS A 55 -7.64 9.85 -10.50
N GLY A 56 -6.75 10.44 -9.71
CA GLY A 56 -6.44 11.88 -9.73
C GLY A 56 -5.87 12.33 -11.07
N ILE A 57 -4.87 11.64 -11.61
CA ILE A 57 -4.27 11.90 -12.93
C ILE A 57 -5.36 11.83 -14.01
N SER A 58 -6.15 10.75 -14.01
CA SER A 58 -7.21 10.55 -14.99
C SER A 58 -8.29 11.65 -14.90
N LYS A 59 -8.91 11.85 -13.74
CA LYS A 59 -10.01 12.83 -13.61
C LYS A 59 -9.55 14.27 -13.75
N LEU A 60 -8.43 14.65 -13.14
CA LEU A 60 -8.03 16.06 -13.04
C LEU A 60 -7.22 16.57 -14.22
N PHE A 61 -6.44 15.70 -14.87
CA PHE A 61 -5.55 16.10 -15.96
C PHE A 61 -6.05 15.60 -17.32
N ILE A 62 -6.47 14.34 -17.41
CA ILE A 62 -6.87 13.74 -18.70
C ILE A 62 -8.31 14.16 -19.05
N GLN A 63 -9.27 13.86 -18.17
CA GLN A 63 -10.69 14.06 -18.48
C GLN A 63 -11.08 15.55 -18.57
N LYS A 64 -10.51 16.40 -17.70
CA LYS A 64 -10.71 17.86 -17.72
C LYS A 64 -9.96 18.59 -18.84
N SER A 65 -9.06 17.94 -19.58
CA SER A 65 -8.32 18.60 -20.65
C SER A 65 -9.24 19.02 -21.80
N THR A 66 -9.14 20.27 -22.23
CA THR A 66 -9.85 20.81 -23.40
C THR A 66 -9.10 20.55 -24.71
N LYS A 67 -7.82 20.14 -24.64
CA LYS A 67 -6.96 19.93 -25.82
C LYS A 67 -7.03 18.51 -26.39
N LEU A 68 -7.61 17.57 -25.66
CA LEU A 68 -7.61 16.14 -26.02
C LEU A 68 -8.97 15.71 -26.58
N SER A 69 -8.95 14.90 -27.63
CA SER A 69 -10.16 14.23 -28.13
C SER A 69 -10.65 13.14 -27.17
N LEU A 70 -11.92 12.72 -27.31
CA LEU A 70 -12.48 11.64 -26.47
C LEU A 70 -11.67 10.34 -26.59
N CYS A 71 -11.24 9.97 -27.80
CA CYS A 71 -10.41 8.79 -28.03
C CYS A 71 -9.05 8.91 -27.30
N GLN A 72 -8.38 10.06 -27.41
CA GLN A 72 -7.12 10.31 -26.69
C GLN A 72 -7.30 10.24 -25.18
N LYS A 73 -8.39 10.79 -24.63
CA LYS A 73 -8.71 10.73 -23.20
C LYS A 73 -8.89 9.28 -22.72
N SER A 74 -9.58 8.46 -23.50
CA SER A 74 -9.77 7.04 -23.20
C SER A 74 -8.45 6.27 -23.24
N ILE A 75 -7.64 6.45 -24.30
CA ILE A 75 -6.34 5.79 -24.45
C ILE A 75 -5.41 6.19 -23.30
N LEU A 76 -5.26 7.49 -23.02
CA LEU A 76 -4.39 7.96 -21.94
C LEU A 76 -4.85 7.48 -20.57
N SER A 77 -6.17 7.46 -20.32
CA SER A 77 -6.69 6.90 -19.07
C SER A 77 -6.37 5.41 -18.97
N ALA A 78 -6.58 4.64 -20.04
CA ALA A 78 -6.23 3.22 -20.09
C ALA A 78 -4.74 2.99 -19.81
N VAL A 79 -3.84 3.77 -20.42
CA VAL A 79 -2.39 3.68 -20.17
C VAL A 79 -2.07 3.91 -18.69
N VAL A 80 -2.67 4.91 -18.06
CA VAL A 80 -2.43 5.23 -16.64
C VAL A 80 -2.94 4.11 -15.72
N TYR A 81 -4.12 3.55 -15.96
CA TYR A 81 -4.65 2.42 -15.19
C TYR A 81 -3.86 1.13 -15.43
N THR A 82 -3.43 0.85 -16.66
CA THR A 82 -2.55 -0.29 -16.96
C THR A 82 -1.21 -0.17 -16.23
N GLY A 83 -0.60 1.02 -16.23
CA GLY A 83 0.62 1.27 -15.46
C GLY A 83 0.44 1.00 -13.96
N PHE A 84 -0.69 1.41 -13.39
CA PHE A 84 -1.06 1.08 -12.01
C PHE A 84 -1.17 -0.44 -11.77
N LEU A 85 -1.88 -1.16 -12.64
CA LEU A 85 -2.05 -2.61 -12.50
C LEU A 85 -0.71 -3.35 -12.60
N LEU A 86 0.17 -2.94 -13.53
CA LEU A 86 1.52 -3.49 -13.66
C LEU A 86 2.34 -3.26 -12.40
N TRP A 87 2.29 -2.05 -11.83
CA TRP A 87 2.99 -1.72 -10.59
C TRP A 87 2.53 -2.61 -9.41
N ILE A 88 1.21 -2.74 -9.24
CA ILE A 88 0.66 -3.62 -8.20
C ILE A 88 1.04 -5.08 -8.45
N GLY A 89 1.03 -5.53 -9.71
CA GLY A 89 1.48 -6.87 -10.11
C GLY A 89 2.94 -7.13 -9.74
N VAL A 90 3.84 -6.18 -10.01
CA VAL A 90 5.27 -6.27 -9.63
C VAL A 90 5.41 -6.44 -8.12
N ILE A 91 4.69 -5.65 -7.32
CA ILE A 91 4.74 -5.77 -5.86
C ILE A 91 4.17 -7.12 -5.41
N PHE A 92 3.03 -7.53 -5.96
CA PHE A 92 2.42 -8.82 -5.64
C PHE A 92 3.40 -9.98 -5.87
N ILE A 93 3.99 -10.03 -7.06
CA ILE A 93 4.96 -11.05 -7.44
C ILE A 93 6.21 -10.96 -6.54
N SER A 94 6.67 -9.76 -6.21
CA SER A 94 7.83 -9.59 -5.32
C SER A 94 7.63 -10.25 -3.95
N ARG A 95 6.41 -10.18 -3.39
CA ARG A 95 6.07 -10.76 -2.07
C ARG A 95 5.94 -12.27 -2.10
N LEU A 96 5.47 -12.82 -3.22
CA LEU A 96 5.50 -14.26 -3.45
C LEU A 96 6.94 -14.77 -3.62
N TYR A 97 7.75 -14.07 -4.42
CA TYR A 97 9.12 -14.46 -4.74
C TYR A 97 10.02 -14.56 -3.51
N ILE A 98 9.94 -13.56 -2.62
CA ILE A 98 10.68 -13.57 -1.35
C ILE A 98 10.01 -14.41 -0.26
N GLN A 99 8.86 -15.03 -0.58
CA GLN A 99 8.10 -15.93 0.29
C GLN A 99 7.62 -15.25 1.59
N ALA A 100 7.40 -13.95 1.53
CA ALA A 100 6.94 -13.15 2.66
C ALA A 100 5.43 -13.26 2.89
N HIS A 101 4.65 -13.52 1.84
CA HIS A 101 3.18 -13.58 1.91
C HIS A 101 2.59 -14.69 1.04
N PHE A 102 1.48 -15.26 1.50
CA PHE A 102 0.62 -16.12 0.68
C PHE A 102 -0.26 -15.30 -0.27
N ILE A 103 -0.77 -15.95 -1.32
CA ILE A 103 -1.66 -15.34 -2.33
C ILE A 103 -2.87 -14.67 -1.68
N HIS A 104 -3.55 -15.36 -0.75
CA HIS A 104 -4.74 -14.82 -0.08
C HIS A 104 -4.43 -13.58 0.77
N GLN A 105 -3.24 -13.49 1.37
CA GLN A 105 -2.80 -12.34 2.17
C GLN A 105 -2.55 -11.12 1.28
N ASN A 106 -1.98 -11.32 0.09
CA ASN A 106 -1.80 -10.27 -0.90
C ASN A 106 -3.14 -9.81 -1.48
N ILE A 107 -4.05 -10.73 -1.82
CA ILE A 107 -5.41 -10.40 -2.30
C ILE A 107 -6.16 -9.57 -1.25
N LEU A 108 -6.12 -9.98 0.02
CA LEU A 108 -6.76 -9.23 1.10
C LEU A 108 -6.15 -7.83 1.25
N GLY A 109 -4.82 -7.70 1.13
CA GLY A 109 -4.14 -6.41 1.10
C GLY A 109 -4.63 -5.51 -0.03
N VAL A 110 -4.83 -6.07 -1.23
CA VAL A 110 -5.40 -5.32 -2.38
C VAL A 110 -6.83 -4.87 -2.10
N ILE A 111 -7.70 -5.75 -1.59
CA ILE A 111 -9.10 -5.43 -1.30
C ILE A 111 -9.20 -4.31 -0.26
N ILE A 112 -8.46 -4.43 0.85
CA ILE A 112 -8.48 -3.40 1.89
C ILE A 112 -7.86 -2.10 1.38
N GLY A 113 -6.77 -2.18 0.61
CA GLY A 113 -6.17 -1.00 -0.02
C GLY A 113 -7.15 -0.24 -0.92
N LEU A 114 -7.97 -0.96 -1.71
CA LEU A 114 -9.04 -0.36 -2.52
C LEU A 114 -10.13 0.26 -1.63
N GLY A 115 -10.54 -0.41 -0.55
CA GLY A 115 -11.51 0.14 0.41
C GLY A 115 -11.01 1.42 1.10
N LEU A 116 -9.71 1.49 1.40
CA LEU A 116 -9.07 2.68 1.95
C LEU A 116 -8.92 3.80 0.93
N SER A 117 -8.95 3.48 -0.37
CA SER A 117 -8.85 4.43 -1.48
C SER A 117 -10.19 5.13 -1.78
N SER A 118 -10.81 5.71 -0.75
CA SER A 118 -12.13 6.36 -0.87
C SER A 118 -12.13 7.65 -1.69
N ASP A 119 -13.23 7.87 -2.40
CA ASP A 119 -13.49 9.01 -3.29
C ASP A 119 -13.55 10.37 -2.57
N GLN A 120 -13.77 10.39 -1.26
CA GLN A 120 -13.81 11.63 -0.47
C GLN A 120 -12.48 12.40 -0.49
N ARG A 121 -11.38 11.78 -0.94
CA ARG A 121 -10.04 12.37 -1.00
C ARG A 121 -9.73 13.14 -2.29
N TYR A 122 -10.58 13.08 -3.32
CA TYR A 122 -10.38 13.87 -4.56
C TYR A 122 -10.53 15.38 -4.33
N VAL A 123 -11.26 15.77 -3.30
CA VAL A 123 -11.43 17.19 -2.92
C VAL A 123 -10.08 17.83 -2.61
N VAL A 124 -9.20 17.11 -1.92
CA VAL A 124 -7.86 17.57 -1.54
C VAL A 124 -6.91 17.68 -2.76
N LEU A 125 -7.05 16.78 -3.74
CA LEU A 125 -6.27 16.81 -4.98
C LEU A 125 -6.72 17.90 -5.97
N ASN A 126 -7.98 18.36 -5.89
CA ASN A 126 -8.53 19.43 -6.72
C ASN A 126 -8.12 20.84 -6.25
N ALA A 127 -7.52 20.98 -5.06
CA ALA A 127 -7.14 22.30 -4.54
C ALA A 127 -6.02 22.92 -5.39
N PRO A 128 -6.13 24.21 -5.78
CA PRO A 128 -5.16 24.87 -6.65
C PRO A 128 -3.76 24.74 -6.04
N ARG A 129 -2.82 24.28 -6.88
CA ARG A 129 -1.46 23.90 -6.50
C ARG A 129 -0.65 25.13 -6.14
N ASN A 130 0.37 24.93 -5.31
CA ASN A 130 1.69 25.34 -5.76
C ASN A 130 2.69 24.26 -5.39
N PHE A 131 3.51 23.87 -6.36
CA PHE A 131 4.48 22.77 -6.39
C PHE A 131 5.12 22.38 -5.03
N ILE A 132 5.40 23.37 -4.18
CA ILE A 132 5.87 23.23 -2.79
C ILE A 132 4.98 22.31 -1.96
N ARG A 133 3.64 22.45 -1.99
CA ARG A 133 2.71 21.62 -1.21
C ARG A 133 2.78 20.14 -1.62
N THR A 134 2.92 19.88 -2.92
CA THR A 134 3.10 18.52 -3.44
C THR A 134 4.41 17.91 -2.91
N ILE A 135 5.50 18.69 -2.95
CA ILE A 135 6.79 18.26 -2.39
C ILE A 135 6.68 17.99 -0.89
N LEU A 136 6.03 18.87 -0.13
CA LEU A 136 5.82 18.70 1.31
C LEU A 136 4.96 17.49 1.63
N THR A 137 3.92 17.22 0.84
CA THR A 137 3.08 16.02 1.00
C THR A 137 3.89 14.74 0.73
N ILE A 138 4.74 14.73 -0.31
CA ILE A 138 5.60 13.58 -0.60
C ILE A 138 6.63 13.37 0.52
N LYS A 139 7.35 14.43 0.91
CA LYS A 139 8.36 14.37 1.98
C LYS A 139 7.73 13.97 3.32
N GLY A 140 6.59 14.56 3.67
CA GLY A 140 5.82 14.23 4.86
C GLY A 140 5.34 12.78 4.84
N GLY A 141 4.84 12.30 3.71
CA GLY A 141 4.44 10.90 3.55
C GLY A 141 5.61 9.91 3.75
N ILE A 142 6.79 10.23 3.22
CA ILE A 142 8.01 9.43 3.44
C ILE A 142 8.40 9.42 4.92
N LEU A 143 8.36 10.58 5.59
CA LEU A 143 8.68 10.69 7.01
C LEU A 143 7.69 9.87 7.87
N ILE A 144 6.39 10.01 7.62
CA ILE A 144 5.33 9.27 8.32
C ILE A 144 5.50 7.76 8.08
N GLY A 145 5.85 7.34 6.86
CA GLY A 145 6.16 5.94 6.56
C GLY A 145 7.35 5.40 7.37
N LYS A 146 8.43 6.18 7.51
CA LYS A 146 9.57 5.81 8.36
C LYS A 146 9.19 5.73 9.83
N MET A 147 8.40 6.70 10.33
CA MET A 147 7.89 6.68 11.69
C MET A 147 7.00 5.45 11.95
N ALA A 148 6.10 5.12 11.03
CA ALA A 148 5.29 3.92 11.12
C ALA A 148 6.15 2.64 11.16
N ALA A 149 7.20 2.55 10.35
CA ALA A 149 8.13 1.41 10.41
C ALA A 149 8.81 1.29 11.78
N MET A 150 9.23 2.42 12.38
CA MET A 150 9.79 2.43 13.74
C MET A 150 8.75 2.03 14.79
N ILE A 151 7.51 2.52 14.70
CA ILE A 151 6.42 2.13 15.61
C ILE A 151 6.15 0.63 15.49
N GLN A 152 6.04 0.11 14.27
CA GLN A 152 5.81 -1.31 13.99
C GLN A 152 6.89 -2.21 14.63
N ALA A 153 8.16 -1.77 14.60
CA ALA A 153 9.28 -2.50 15.18
C ALA A 153 9.27 -2.53 16.72
N ASN A 154 8.53 -1.64 17.37
CA ASN A 154 8.44 -1.52 18.82
C ASN A 154 7.07 -1.96 19.38
N LEU A 155 6.24 -2.62 18.57
CA LEU A 155 4.95 -3.16 19.05
C LEU A 155 5.19 -4.34 20.02
N PRO A 156 4.32 -4.51 21.04
CA PRO A 156 4.44 -5.61 21.98
C PRO A 156 4.29 -6.94 21.25
N THR A 157 5.27 -7.83 21.39
CA THR A 157 5.30 -9.15 20.75
C THR A 157 4.88 -10.28 21.67
N ASP A 158 4.73 -10.01 22.96
CA ASP A 158 4.40 -11.03 23.98
C ASP A 158 2.96 -11.55 23.82
N ASP A 159 2.06 -10.70 23.34
CA ASP A 159 0.68 -11.06 23.01
C ASP A 159 0.48 -10.96 21.50
N MET A 160 0.33 -12.13 20.86
CA MET A 160 0.13 -12.25 19.41
C MET A 160 -1.14 -11.53 18.93
N VAL A 161 -2.23 -11.56 19.70
CA VAL A 161 -3.50 -10.93 19.31
C VAL A 161 -3.33 -9.42 19.36
N LEU A 162 -2.70 -8.90 20.42
CA LEU A 162 -2.40 -7.48 20.55
C LEU A 162 -1.46 -7.00 19.44
N PHE A 163 -0.40 -7.76 19.15
CA PHE A 163 0.51 -7.47 18.05
C PHE A 163 -0.22 -7.39 16.71
N LEU A 164 -1.06 -8.38 16.39
CA LEU A 164 -1.82 -8.41 15.15
C LEU A 164 -2.79 -7.24 15.04
N ALA A 165 -3.52 -6.93 16.12
CA ALA A 165 -4.49 -5.83 16.15
C ALA A 165 -3.81 -4.46 15.96
N LEU A 166 -2.73 -4.19 16.69
CA LEU A 166 -1.98 -2.93 16.58
C LEU A 166 -1.32 -2.78 15.21
N SER A 167 -0.71 -3.86 14.70
CA SER A 167 -0.10 -3.86 13.37
C SER A 167 -1.15 -3.62 12.28
N PHE A 168 -2.31 -4.26 12.36
CA PHE A 168 -3.41 -4.02 11.42
C PHE A 168 -3.90 -2.57 11.47
N GLY A 169 -4.09 -2.04 12.68
CA GLY A 169 -4.46 -0.64 12.90
C GLY A 169 -3.45 0.32 12.28
N LEU A 170 -2.14 0.09 12.49
CA LEU A 170 -1.08 0.89 11.92
C LEU A 170 -1.05 0.85 10.39
N ASN A 171 -1.23 -0.35 9.81
CA ASN A 171 -1.25 -0.52 8.36
C ASN A 171 -2.50 0.11 7.70
N ILE A 172 -3.62 0.26 8.41
CA ILE A 172 -4.78 1.05 7.97
C ILE A 172 -4.55 2.56 8.14
N ALA A 173 -4.01 2.96 9.29
CA ALA A 173 -3.82 4.36 9.64
C ALA A 173 -2.81 5.03 8.70
N LEU A 174 -1.71 4.36 8.36
CA LEU A 174 -0.65 4.88 7.50
C LEU A 174 -1.15 5.43 6.15
N PRO A 175 -1.80 4.65 5.27
CA PRO A 175 -2.34 5.16 4.01
C PRO A 175 -3.44 6.21 4.24
N PHE A 176 -4.24 6.09 5.31
CA PHE A 176 -5.24 7.10 5.64
C PHE A 176 -4.60 8.46 5.95
N ILE A 177 -3.57 8.48 6.78
CA ILE A 177 -2.83 9.69 7.15
C ILE A 177 -2.18 10.31 5.91
N ILE A 178 -1.48 9.52 5.09
CA ILE A 178 -0.73 10.04 3.94
C ILE A 178 -1.68 10.63 2.89
N ILE A 179 -2.82 9.99 2.62
CA ILE A 179 -3.69 10.38 1.51
C ILE A 179 -4.73 11.42 1.94
N ALA A 180 -5.23 11.36 3.17
CA ALA A 180 -6.26 12.29 3.65
C ALA A 180 -5.72 13.35 4.61
N LEU A 181 -5.20 12.93 5.76
CA LEU A 181 -4.93 13.86 6.86
C LEU A 181 -3.78 14.81 6.56
N LEU A 182 -2.67 14.30 6.03
CA LEU A 182 -1.49 15.11 5.72
C LEU A 182 -1.82 16.23 4.73
N PRO A 183 -2.40 15.95 3.54
CA PRO A 183 -2.67 17.03 2.61
C PRO A 183 -3.83 17.93 3.06
N HIS A 184 -4.79 17.46 3.88
CA HIS A 184 -5.78 18.34 4.53
C HIS A 184 -5.12 19.29 5.55
N PHE A 185 -4.27 18.76 6.43
CA PHE A 185 -3.52 19.54 7.41
C PHE A 185 -2.66 20.61 6.74
N LEU A 186 -1.96 20.25 5.66
CA LEU A 186 -1.18 21.21 4.87
C LEU A 186 -2.05 22.27 4.20
N LEU A 187 -3.31 21.97 3.84
CA LEU A 187 -4.25 22.98 3.35
C LEU A 187 -4.62 23.97 4.47
N THR A 188 -4.98 23.49 5.65
CA THR A 188 -5.34 24.35 6.79
C THR A 188 -4.17 25.23 7.26
N VAL A 189 -2.95 24.71 7.29
CA VAL A 189 -1.78 25.49 7.78
C VAL A 189 -1.33 26.57 6.77
N TYR A 190 -1.40 26.30 5.47
CA TYR A 190 -0.93 27.24 4.46
C TYR A 190 -1.99 28.26 4.00
N TYR A 191 -3.28 27.95 4.16
CA TYR A 191 -4.38 28.78 3.66
C TYR A 191 -5.42 29.15 4.73
N GLY A 192 -5.28 28.65 5.95
CA GLY A 192 -6.10 29.06 7.09
C GLY A 192 -5.63 30.42 7.60
N ASN A 193 -6.46 31.45 7.38
CA ASN A 193 -6.80 32.41 8.42
C ASN A 193 -7.80 31.73 9.37
#